data_AF-A0AAU7QXF3-F1
#
_entry.id   AF-A0AAU7QXF3-F1
#
_cell.length_a   1.000
_cell.length_b   1.000
_cell.length_c   1.000
_cell.angle_alpha   90.00
_cell.angle_beta   90.00
_cell.angle_gamma   90.00
#
_symmetry.space_group_name_H-M   'P 1'
#
loop_
_entity.id
_entity.type
_entity.pdbx_description
1 polymer ?
#
loop_
_entity_poly.entity_id
_entity_poly.type
_entity_poly.pdbx_seq_one_letter_code
_entity_poly.pdbx_strand_id
1 'polypeptide(L)'
;MSVTDLSGVPAPDVPAAAQTARSSREPTPFAALLTRLHFYAGILVAPFLLVAALTGLAYTITPQLDQALYGDQLAVAAVGDQPKTLAQQVTAARAAHPDGTIATVAPGAGDRTTQVVFSLEELGEKQHTVYVDPYTGEVTGQLTTWFGSTPATTWLDDLHRNLQLGEIGRHYSEIAASWLWVLVACRC
;
A
#
# COMPACT_ATOMS: atom_id res chain seq x y z
N MET A 1 -76.09 55.56 -35.84
CA MET A 1 -75.39 56.02 -34.63
C MET A 1 -75.13 54.79 -33.77
N SER A 2 -73.86 54.58 -33.42
CA SER A 2 -73.32 53.91 -32.22
C SER A 2 -73.87 52.51 -31.84
N VAL A 3 -73.00 51.49 -31.81
CA VAL A 3 -72.27 50.93 -30.63
C VAL A 3 -72.94 49.63 -30.15
N THR A 4 -72.30 48.49 -29.87
CA THR A 4 -70.88 48.11 -29.80
C THR A 4 -70.78 46.59 -29.97
N ASP A 5 -69.74 46.17 -30.69
CA ASP A 5 -69.24 44.82 -30.89
C ASP A 5 -68.99 44.04 -29.58
N LEU A 6 -69.47 42.80 -29.55
CA LEU A 6 -68.98 41.75 -28.67
C LEU A 6 -67.79 41.08 -29.37
N SER A 7 -66.54 41.35 -28.97
CA SER A 7 -65.40 40.49 -29.32
C SER A 7 -64.15 40.85 -28.52
N GLY A 8 -63.56 39.83 -27.88
CA GLY A 8 -62.14 39.79 -27.54
C GLY A 8 -61.80 40.07 -26.08
N VAL A 9 -61.94 39.05 -25.22
CA VAL A 9 -61.06 38.94 -24.05
C VAL A 9 -59.65 38.63 -24.59
N PRO A 10 -58.61 39.42 -24.33
CA PRO A 10 -57.26 39.04 -24.68
C PRO A 10 -56.86 37.87 -23.77
N ALA A 11 -56.43 36.75 -24.37
CA ALA A 11 -55.69 35.74 -23.63
C ALA A 11 -54.45 36.39 -22.99
N PRO A 12 -54.05 36.03 -21.77
CA PRO A 12 -52.80 36.53 -21.22
C PRO A 12 -51.65 36.06 -22.10
N ASP A 13 -50.84 37.01 -22.57
CA ASP A 13 -49.56 36.75 -23.21
C ASP A 13 -48.70 35.94 -22.25
N VAL A 14 -48.65 34.63 -22.43
CA VAL A 14 -47.65 33.78 -21.81
C VAL A 14 -46.33 34.21 -22.43
N PRO A 15 -45.38 34.80 -21.69
CA PRO A 15 -44.09 35.13 -22.26
C PRO A 15 -43.49 33.82 -22.76
N ALA A 16 -43.30 33.75 -24.08
CA ALA A 16 -42.57 32.68 -24.72
C ALA A 16 -41.31 32.45 -23.90
N ALA A 17 -41.21 31.27 -23.29
CA ALA A 17 -40.08 30.88 -22.48
C ALA A 17 -38.83 31.24 -23.28
N ALA A 18 -38.11 32.26 -22.82
CA ALA A 18 -36.81 32.61 -23.36
C ALA A 18 -35.97 31.36 -23.14
N GLN A 19 -35.88 30.54 -24.18
CA GLN A 19 -34.87 29.53 -24.32
C GLN A 19 -33.57 30.31 -24.28
N THR A 20 -33.02 30.45 -23.08
CA THR A 20 -31.64 30.80 -22.88
C THR A 20 -30.87 29.72 -23.59
N ALA A 21 -30.57 29.97 -24.87
CA ALA A 21 -29.62 29.20 -25.62
C ALA A 21 -28.35 29.24 -24.76
N ARG A 22 -28.12 28.16 -24.01
CA ARG A 22 -26.87 27.96 -23.30
C ARG A 22 -25.83 27.99 -24.40
N SER A 23 -25.14 29.12 -24.53
CA SER A 23 -23.96 29.27 -25.36
C SER A 23 -23.09 28.05 -25.05
N SER A 24 -23.04 27.10 -25.98
CA SER A 24 -22.11 25.97 -25.92
C SER A 24 -20.73 26.60 -26.00
N ARG A 25 -20.14 26.86 -24.83
CA ARG A 25 -18.81 27.44 -24.73
C ARG A 25 -17.87 26.38 -25.26
N GLU A 26 -17.43 26.55 -26.51
CA GLU A 26 -16.49 25.60 -27.10
C GLU A 26 -15.23 25.56 -26.23
N PRO A 27 -14.75 24.36 -25.87
CA PRO A 27 -13.57 24.23 -25.04
C PRO A 27 -12.37 24.83 -25.78
N THR A 28 -11.56 25.62 -25.06
CA THR A 28 -10.32 26.15 -25.62
C THR A 28 -9.40 24.98 -26.03
N PRO A 29 -8.53 25.15 -27.04
CA PRO A 29 -7.60 24.10 -27.44
C PRO A 29 -6.73 23.58 -26.28
N PHE A 30 -6.43 24.46 -25.32
CA PHE A 30 -5.76 24.11 -24.07
C PHE A 30 -6.61 23.21 -23.17
N ALA A 31 -7.90 23.52 -22.98
CA ALA A 31 -8.80 22.65 -22.22
C ALA A 31 -9.00 21.28 -22.89
N ALA A 32 -9.08 21.24 -24.22
CA ALA A 32 -9.14 19.99 -24.98
C ALA A 32 -7.86 19.15 -24.83
N LEU A 33 -6.68 19.79 -24.83
CA LEU A 33 -5.40 19.12 -24.57
C LEU A 33 -5.32 18.56 -23.16
N LEU A 34 -5.69 19.34 -22.14
CA LEU A 34 -5.70 18.89 -20.74
C LEU A 34 -6.63 17.69 -20.54
N THR A 35 -7.81 17.70 -21.16
CA THR A 35 -8.76 16.58 -21.06
C THR A 35 -8.20 15.30 -21.68
N ARG A 36 -7.56 15.40 -22.85
CA ARG A 36 -6.88 14.26 -23.48
C ARG A 36 -5.72 13.75 -22.62
N LEU A 37 -4.92 14.67 -22.09
CA LEU A 37 -3.79 14.33 -21.23
C LEU A 37 -4.28 13.64 -19.94
N HIS A 38 -5.33 14.15 -19.31
CA HIS A 38 -5.97 13.52 -18.14
C HIS A 38 -6.47 12.11 -18.46
N PHE A 39 -7.11 11.90 -19.62
CA PHE A 39 -7.59 10.57 -20.02
C PHE A 39 -6.43 9.56 -20.18
N TYR A 40 -5.37 9.92 -20.91
CA TYR A 40 -4.21 9.04 -21.09
C TYR A 40 -3.43 8.83 -19.79
N ALA A 41 -3.26 9.88 -18.98
CA ALA A 41 -2.70 9.78 -17.64
C ALA A 41 -3.54 8.82 -16.77
N GLY A 42 -4.87 8.90 -16.86
CA GLY A 42 -5.78 8.03 -16.13
C GLY A 42 -5.60 6.57 -16.51
N ILE A 43 -5.55 6.25 -17.81
CA ILE A 43 -5.29 4.88 -18.28
C ILE A 43 -3.92 4.38 -17.81
N LEU A 44 -2.89 5.24 -17.85
CA LEU A 44 -1.55 4.87 -17.43
C LEU A 44 -1.46 4.63 -15.91
N VAL A 45 -2.11 5.47 -15.10
CA VAL A 45 -1.94 5.51 -13.64
C VAL A 45 -2.96 4.65 -12.90
N ALA A 46 -4.17 4.44 -13.45
CA ALA A 46 -5.24 3.71 -12.77
C ALA A 46 -4.89 2.27 -12.39
N PRO A 47 -4.21 1.45 -13.23
CA PRO A 47 -3.79 0.11 -12.84
C PRO A 47 -2.85 0.11 -11.63
N PHE A 48 -1.88 1.04 -11.61
CA PHE A 48 -0.99 1.22 -10.48
C PHE A 48 -1.76 1.61 -9.22
N LEU A 49 -2.66 2.60 -9.29
CA LEU A 49 -3.46 3.03 -8.15
C LEU A 49 -4.37 1.91 -7.61
N LEU A 50 -4.92 1.08 -8.49
CA LEU A 50 -5.72 -0.07 -8.07
C LEU A 50 -4.89 -1.04 -7.23
N VAL A 51 -3.72 -1.45 -7.74
CA VAL A 51 -2.82 -2.37 -7.02
C VAL A 51 -2.31 -1.73 -5.73
N ALA A 52 -1.86 -0.48 -5.78
CA ALA A 52 -1.36 0.26 -4.62
C ALA A 52 -2.44 0.43 -3.53
N ALA A 53 -3.69 0.70 -3.91
CA ALA A 53 -4.79 0.80 -2.95
C ALA A 53 -5.12 -0.54 -2.29
N LEU A 54 -5.19 -1.63 -3.08
CA LEU A 54 -5.48 -2.97 -2.56
C LEU A 54 -4.36 -3.47 -1.64
N THR A 55 -3.12 -3.27 -2.03
CA THR A 55 -1.95 -3.64 -1.22
C THR A 55 -1.81 -2.74 0.00
N GLY A 56 -2.07 -1.44 -0.12
CA GLY A 56 -2.12 -0.51 1.03
C GLY A 56 -3.19 -0.89 2.05
N LEU A 57 -4.34 -1.42 1.60
CA LEU A 57 -5.33 -2.01 2.50
C LEU A 57 -4.82 -3.31 3.13
N ALA A 58 -4.19 -4.19 2.35
CA ALA A 58 -3.58 -5.43 2.86
C ALA A 58 -2.52 -5.14 3.93
N TYR A 59 -1.80 -4.02 3.82
CA TYR A 59 -0.84 -3.55 4.81
C TYR A 59 -1.43 -3.34 6.22
N THR A 60 -2.71 -3.00 6.29
CA THR A 60 -3.38 -2.79 7.58
C THR A 60 -3.61 -4.10 8.34
N ILE A 61 -3.60 -5.24 7.64
CA ILE A 61 -3.82 -6.57 8.21
C ILE A 61 -2.53 -7.40 8.31
N THR A 62 -1.37 -6.81 8.01
CA THR A 62 -0.10 -7.53 8.01
C THR A 62 0.25 -8.19 9.35
N PRO A 63 0.01 -7.57 10.53
CA PRO A 63 0.25 -8.25 11.80
C PRO A 63 -0.56 -9.55 11.96
N GLN A 64 -1.81 -9.56 11.48
CA GLN A 64 -2.68 -10.74 11.51
C GLN A 64 -2.22 -11.78 10.50
N LEU A 65 -1.79 -11.34 9.31
CA LEU A 65 -1.22 -12.21 8.28
C LEU A 65 0.06 -12.88 8.78
N ASP A 66 0.95 -12.13 9.41
CA ASP A 66 2.20 -12.63 9.97
C ASP A 66 1.96 -13.64 11.09
N GLN A 67 0.99 -13.37 11.98
CA GLN A 67 0.61 -14.33 13.01
C GLN A 67 -0.02 -15.59 12.41
N ALA A 68 -0.79 -15.48 11.33
CA ALA A 68 -1.39 -16.64 10.67
C ALA A 68 -0.38 -17.51 9.91
N LEU A 69 0.65 -16.89 9.32
CA LEU A 69 1.67 -17.59 8.52
C LEU A 69 2.87 -18.06 9.36
N TYR A 70 3.25 -17.28 10.37
CA TYR A 70 4.51 -17.43 11.12
C TYR A 70 4.32 -17.40 12.64
N GLY A 71 3.10 -17.59 13.15
CA GLY A 71 2.79 -17.51 14.58
C GLY A 71 3.69 -18.42 15.43
N ASP A 72 3.97 -19.63 14.96
CA ASP A 72 4.82 -20.61 15.64
C ASP A 72 6.28 -20.15 15.78
N GLN A 73 6.77 -19.29 14.88
CA GLN A 73 8.10 -18.70 14.96
C GLN A 73 8.09 -17.39 15.75
N LEU A 74 7.05 -16.58 15.61
CA LEU A 74 6.97 -15.23 16.17
C LEU A 74 6.55 -15.20 17.65
N ALA A 75 5.86 -16.24 18.12
CA ALA A 75 5.33 -16.35 19.46
C ALA A 75 5.72 -17.68 20.13
N VAL A 76 5.83 -17.66 21.46
CA VAL A 76 6.07 -18.86 22.26
C VAL A 76 4.77 -19.61 22.50
N ALA A 77 4.85 -20.94 22.58
CA ALA A 77 3.69 -21.78 22.90
C ALA A 77 3.18 -21.56 24.34
N ALA A 78 4.09 -21.25 25.27
CA ALA A 78 3.76 -20.95 26.66
C ALA A 78 4.75 -19.95 27.26
N VAL A 79 4.23 -18.95 27.96
CA VAL A 79 5.02 -17.98 28.72
C VAL A 79 5.53 -18.65 29.99
N GLY A 80 6.85 -18.82 30.12
CA GLY A 80 7.48 -19.37 31.32
C GLY A 80 7.72 -18.32 32.41
N ASP A 81 8.15 -18.78 33.60
CA ASP A 81 8.35 -17.90 34.76
C ASP A 81 9.57 -16.99 34.63
N GLN A 82 10.68 -17.49 34.08
CA GLN A 82 11.93 -16.76 33.95
C GLN A 82 12.57 -17.00 32.59
N PRO A 83 12.77 -15.95 31.77
CA PRO A 83 13.49 -16.08 30.51
C PRO A 83 14.97 -16.37 30.79
N LYS A 84 15.59 -17.18 29.93
CA LYS A 84 17.04 -17.41 29.90
C LYS A 84 17.78 -16.10 29.64
N THR A 85 19.06 -16.06 30.01
CA THR A 85 19.89 -14.88 29.73
C THR A 85 19.98 -14.64 28.22
N LEU A 86 20.07 -13.37 27.80
CA LEU A 86 20.19 -13.03 26.39
C LEU A 86 21.41 -13.70 25.74
N ALA A 87 22.51 -13.87 26.49
CA ALA A 87 23.69 -14.58 26.03
C ALA A 87 23.41 -16.05 25.67
N GLN A 88 22.60 -16.75 26.48
CA GLN A 88 22.20 -18.14 26.19
C GLN A 88 21.33 -18.22 24.92
N GLN A 89 20.41 -17.27 24.76
CA GLN A 89 19.53 -17.21 23.59
C GLN A 89 20.32 -16.91 22.31
N VAL A 90 21.25 -15.95 22.35
CA VAL A 90 22.15 -15.63 21.25
C VAL A 90 23.06 -16.82 20.91
N THR A 91 23.52 -17.56 21.92
CA THR A 91 24.33 -18.78 21.70
C THR A 91 23.53 -19.85 20.97
N ALA A 92 22.26 -20.07 21.36
CA ALA A 92 21.38 -21.00 20.68
C ALA A 92 21.14 -20.59 19.21
N ALA A 93 20.88 -19.30 18.95
CA ALA A 93 20.73 -18.79 17.59
C ALA A 93 22.01 -18.96 16.75
N ARG A 94 23.19 -18.70 17.34
CA ARG A 94 24.48 -18.85 16.65
C ARG A 94 24.82 -20.30 16.35
N ALA A 95 24.37 -21.24 17.17
CA ALA A 95 24.52 -22.67 16.87
C ALA A 95 23.71 -23.10 15.63
N ALA A 96 22.58 -22.44 15.36
CA ALA A 96 21.77 -22.68 14.16
C ALA A 96 22.36 -22.01 12.91
N HIS A 97 23.04 -20.87 13.07
CA HIS A 97 23.69 -20.12 11.98
C HIS A 97 25.15 -19.80 12.32
N PRO A 98 26.07 -20.77 12.20
CA PRO A 98 27.48 -20.58 12.57
C PRO A 98 28.21 -19.61 11.63
N ASP A 99 27.81 -19.58 10.35
CA ASP A 99 28.49 -18.82 9.29
C ASP A 99 27.99 -17.37 9.18
N GLY A 100 26.90 -17.01 9.87
CA GLY A 100 26.29 -15.69 9.83
C GLY A 100 26.93 -14.68 10.79
N THR A 101 27.06 -13.43 10.37
CA THR A 101 27.43 -12.32 11.26
C THR A 101 26.18 -11.75 11.92
N ILE A 102 26.16 -11.68 13.25
CA ILE A 102 25.03 -11.07 13.97
C ILE A 102 25.02 -9.56 13.69
N ALA A 103 23.92 -9.09 13.10
CA ALA A 103 23.68 -7.69 12.80
C ALA A 103 22.88 -7.00 13.91
N THR A 104 21.85 -7.66 14.44
CA THR A 104 20.96 -7.08 15.45
C THR A 104 20.38 -8.19 16.33
N VAL A 105 20.14 -7.86 17.59
CA VAL A 105 19.43 -8.74 18.53
C VAL A 105 18.28 -7.95 19.14
N ALA A 106 17.06 -8.46 18.99
CA ALA A 106 15.86 -7.92 19.60
C ALA A 106 15.30 -8.94 20.61
N PRO A 107 15.49 -8.71 21.92
CA PRO A 107 14.98 -9.58 22.96
C PRO A 107 13.45 -9.72 22.88
N GLY A 108 12.97 -10.95 23.00
CA GLY A 108 11.56 -11.27 23.15
C GLY A 108 11.07 -10.91 24.55
N ALA A 109 9.81 -10.51 24.65
CA ALA A 109 9.14 -10.22 25.91
C ALA A 109 7.72 -10.79 25.88
N GLY A 110 7.26 -11.31 27.03
CA GLY A 110 5.94 -11.93 27.14
C GLY A 110 5.82 -13.15 26.22
N ASP A 111 4.88 -13.09 25.28
CA ASP A 111 4.63 -14.16 24.32
C ASP A 111 5.55 -14.12 23.08
N ARG A 112 6.46 -13.15 22.97
CA ARG A 112 7.31 -12.98 21.78
C ARG A 112 8.63 -13.74 21.90
N THR A 113 9.04 -14.38 20.81
CA THR A 113 10.38 -14.95 20.68
C THR A 113 11.44 -13.87 20.54
N THR A 114 12.66 -14.17 20.99
CA THR A 114 13.84 -13.36 20.72
C THR A 114 14.27 -13.49 19.27
N GLN A 115 14.55 -12.37 18.64
CA GLN A 115 14.97 -12.29 17.25
C GLN A 115 16.47 -12.02 17.20
N VAL A 116 17.22 -12.92 16.58
CA VAL A 116 18.64 -12.75 16.31
C VAL A 116 18.83 -12.67 14.80
N VAL A 117 19.22 -11.49 14.35
CA VAL A 117 19.35 -11.15 12.93
C VAL A 117 20.78 -11.41 12.49
N PHE A 118 20.94 -12.22 11.46
CA PHE A 118 22.19 -12.57 10.82
C PHE A 118 22.26 -11.96 9.41
N SER A 119 23.37 -11.31 9.12
CA SER A 119 23.77 -10.94 7.77
C SER A 119 24.62 -12.07 7.19
N LEU A 120 24.23 -12.53 6.01
CA LEU A 120 24.97 -13.51 5.20
C LEU A 120 25.28 -12.88 3.86
N GLU A 121 26.50 -13.06 3.36
CA GLU A 121 26.95 -12.45 2.10
C GLU A 121 26.10 -12.93 0.90
N GLU A 122 25.62 -14.17 0.95
CA GLU A 122 24.75 -14.77 -0.07
C GLU A 122 23.37 -14.11 -0.19
N LEU A 123 22.90 -13.45 0.88
CA LEU A 123 21.58 -12.80 0.90
C LEU A 123 21.62 -11.33 0.44
N GLY A 124 22.82 -10.77 0.26
CA GLY A 124 23.00 -9.36 -0.08
C GLY A 124 22.36 -8.45 0.97
N GLU A 125 21.33 -7.71 0.57
CA GLU A 125 20.62 -6.77 1.43
C GLU A 125 19.55 -7.46 2.34
N LYS A 126 19.21 -8.73 2.07
CA LYS A 126 18.32 -9.54 2.93
C LYS A 126 19.08 -10.11 4.11
N GLN A 127 18.35 -10.46 5.16
CA GLN A 127 18.90 -11.02 6.39
C GLN A 127 18.17 -12.30 6.78
N HIS A 128 18.83 -13.16 7.55
CA HIS A 128 18.15 -14.25 8.24
C HIS A 128 17.86 -13.86 9.69
N THR A 129 16.60 -13.85 10.07
CA THR A 129 16.21 -13.72 11.47
C THR A 129 15.93 -15.09 12.04
N VAL A 130 16.68 -15.47 13.06
CA VAL A 130 16.47 -16.68 13.85
C VAL A 130 15.62 -16.32 15.05
N TYR A 131 14.55 -17.08 15.26
CA TYR A 131 13.62 -16.91 16.36
C TYR A 131 13.94 -17.92 17.45
N VAL A 132 14.12 -17.44 18.67
CA VAL A 132 14.48 -18.25 19.84
C VAL A 132 13.42 -18.04 20.91
N ASP A 133 12.88 -19.13 21.43
CA ASP A 133 12.02 -19.10 22.61
C ASP A 133 12.85 -18.65 23.82
N PRO A 134 12.55 -17.50 24.46
CA PRO A 134 13.32 -16.99 25.58
C PRO A 134 13.25 -17.88 26.83
N TYR A 135 12.23 -18.73 26.98
CA TYR A 135 12.02 -19.59 28.14
C TYR A 135 12.69 -20.95 27.97
N THR A 136 12.51 -21.60 26.82
CA THR A 136 13.11 -22.91 26.54
C THR A 136 14.53 -22.80 25.98
N GLY A 137 14.86 -21.70 25.32
CA GLY A 137 16.10 -21.51 24.56
C GLY A 137 16.14 -22.30 23.25
N GLU A 138 15.01 -22.85 22.82
CA GLU A 138 14.89 -23.57 21.56
C GLU A 138 14.73 -22.60 20.39
N VAL A 139 15.28 -22.98 19.23
CA VAL A 139 15.08 -22.23 17.99
C VAL A 139 13.73 -22.64 17.41
N THR A 140 12.78 -21.70 17.38
CA THR A 140 11.42 -21.94 16.86
C THR A 140 11.38 -21.88 15.34
N GLY A 141 12.34 -21.20 14.72
CA GLY A 141 12.51 -21.20 13.28
C GLY A 141 13.41 -20.09 12.77
N GLN A 142 13.42 -19.93 11.45
CA GLN A 142 14.17 -18.88 10.76
C GLN A 142 13.32 -18.31 9.63
N LEU A 143 13.42 -16.99 9.42
CA LEU A 143 12.80 -16.32 8.28
C LEU A 143 13.83 -15.46 7.54
N THR A 144 13.71 -15.38 6.23
CA THR A 144 14.43 -14.39 5.43
C THR A 144 13.71 -13.06 5.54
N THR A 145 14.26 -12.15 6.33
CA THR A 145 13.66 -10.86 6.66
C THR A 145 14.37 -9.72 5.95
N TRP A 146 13.66 -8.62 5.78
CA TRP A 146 14.21 -7.36 5.29
C TRP A 146 13.89 -6.24 6.28
N PHE A 147 14.92 -5.67 6.92
CA PHE A 147 14.74 -4.68 7.99
C PHE A 147 13.71 -5.09 9.06
N GLY A 148 13.75 -6.37 9.49
CA GLY A 148 12.83 -6.92 10.48
C GLY A 148 11.42 -7.26 9.97
N SER A 149 11.11 -6.99 8.69
CA SER A 149 9.85 -7.42 8.08
C SER A 149 9.90 -8.89 7.71
N THR A 150 8.79 -9.61 7.90
CA THR A 150 8.63 -11.01 7.50
C THR A 150 8.64 -11.17 5.97
N PRO A 151 8.85 -12.38 5.44
CA PRO A 151 8.81 -12.62 3.99
C PRO A 151 7.49 -12.18 3.34
N ALA A 152 6.35 -12.36 4.04
CA ALA A 152 5.05 -11.95 3.52
C ALA A 152 4.91 -10.42 3.48
N THR A 153 5.33 -9.74 4.54
CA THR A 153 5.34 -8.27 4.60
C THR A 153 6.25 -7.69 3.53
N THR A 154 7.46 -8.23 3.35
CA THR A 154 8.39 -7.79 2.30
C THR A 154 7.82 -8.01 0.91
N TRP A 155 7.17 -9.15 0.67
CA TRP A 155 6.54 -9.41 -0.63
C TRP A 155 5.41 -8.40 -0.94
N LEU A 156 4.61 -8.04 0.07
CA LEU A 156 3.60 -7.00 -0.05
C LEU A 156 4.21 -5.61 -0.30
N ASP A 157 5.34 -5.29 0.32
CA ASP A 157 6.10 -4.03 0.09
C ASP A 157 6.53 -3.91 -1.36
N ASP A 158 7.14 -4.96 -1.88
CA ASP A 158 7.58 -5.02 -3.26
C ASP A 158 6.39 -4.91 -4.23
N LEU A 159 5.29 -5.60 -3.95
CA LEU A 159 4.07 -5.49 -4.77
C LEU A 159 3.49 -4.07 -4.73
N HIS A 160 3.47 -3.42 -3.57
CA HIS A 160 2.96 -2.07 -3.40
C HIS A 160 3.82 -1.02 -4.12
N ARG A 161 5.15 -1.15 -4.05
CA ARG A 161 6.10 -0.17 -4.57
C ARG A 161 6.44 -0.35 -6.04
N ASN A 162 6.54 -1.59 -6.51
CA ASN A 162 7.04 -1.93 -7.84
C ASN A 162 6.23 -3.03 -8.56
N LEU A 163 5.05 -3.40 -8.04
CA LEU A 163 4.19 -4.44 -8.62
C LEU A 163 4.87 -5.82 -8.77
N GLN A 164 5.92 -6.13 -7.99
CA GLN A 164 6.72 -7.35 -8.15
C GLN A 164 7.39 -7.47 -9.53
N LEU A 165 7.57 -6.36 -10.25
CA LEU A 165 8.23 -6.32 -11.56
C LEU A 165 9.69 -5.84 -11.47
N GLY A 166 10.21 -5.70 -10.25
CA GLY A 166 11.57 -5.22 -10.00
C GLY A 166 11.80 -3.83 -10.59
N GLU A 167 12.91 -3.66 -11.29
CA GLU A 167 13.34 -2.37 -11.83
C GLU A 167 12.35 -1.73 -12.80
N ILE A 168 11.73 -2.54 -13.66
CA ILE A 168 10.73 -2.06 -14.64
C ILE A 168 9.50 -1.53 -13.88
N GLY A 169 9.07 -2.27 -12.87
CA GLY A 169 7.96 -1.89 -12.00
C GLY A 169 8.22 -0.61 -11.23
N ARG A 170 9.45 -0.43 -10.76
CA ARG A 170 9.91 0.78 -10.07
C ARG A 170 9.85 2.01 -10.99
N HIS A 171 10.34 1.91 -12.22
CA HIS A 171 10.21 3.01 -13.17
C HIS A 171 8.75 3.30 -13.51
N TYR A 172 7.93 2.27 -13.68
CA TYR A 172 6.50 2.45 -13.94
C TYR A 172 5.79 3.15 -12.77
N SER A 173 6.06 2.76 -11.52
CA SER A 173 5.46 3.40 -10.35
C SER A 173 5.95 4.83 -10.14
N GLU A 174 7.23 5.12 -10.38
CA GLU A 174 7.79 6.47 -10.36
C GLU A 174 7.12 7.38 -11.41
N ILE A 175 6.95 6.87 -12.64
CA ILE A 175 6.23 7.58 -13.71
C ILE A 175 4.77 7.78 -13.29
N ALA A 176 4.09 6.74 -12.83
CA ALA A 176 2.68 6.83 -12.44
C ALA A 176 2.47 7.85 -11.31
N ALA A 177 3.32 7.84 -10.29
CA ALA A 177 3.27 8.77 -9.16
C ALA A 177 3.54 10.22 -9.60
N SER A 178 4.53 10.44 -10.47
CA SER A 178 4.86 11.78 -10.98
C SER A 178 3.77 12.38 -11.88
N TRP A 179 2.83 11.57 -12.37
CA TRP A 179 1.69 12.01 -13.18
C TRP A 179 0.41 12.27 -12.38
N LEU A 180 0.39 12.03 -11.06
CA LEU A 180 -0.79 12.26 -10.23
C LEU A 180 -1.25 13.72 -10.25
N TRP A 181 -0.33 14.69 -10.30
CA TRP A 181 -0.71 16.10 -10.38
C TRP A 181 -1.45 16.42 -11.69
N VAL A 182 -1.15 15.73 -12.79
CA VAL A 182 -1.84 15.90 -14.09
C VAL A 182 -3.30 15.48 -13.97
N LEU A 183 -3.56 14.39 -13.22
CA LEU A 183 -4.92 13.95 -12.94
C LEU A 183 -5.70 14.99 -12.14
N VAL A 184 -5.06 15.64 -11.17
CA VAL A 184 -5.70 16.63 -10.28
C VAL A 184 -5.83 18.01 -10.92
N ALA A 185 -4.86 18.43 -11.73
CA ALA A 185 -4.81 19.77 -12.33
C ALA A 185 -5.92 20.00 -13.37
N CYS A 186 -6.47 18.93 -13.96
CA CYS A 186 -7.61 19.02 -14.85
C CYS A 186 -8.90 19.08 -14.00
N ARG A 187 -9.34 20.30 -13.63
CA ARG A 187 -10.71 20.50 -13.16
C ARG A 187 -11.65 20.33 -14.35
N CYS A 188 -12.18 19.11 -14.51
CA CYS A 188 -13.28 18.81 -15.43
C CYS A 188 -14.57 19.52 -15.01
#